data_AF-A0A7S4MD19-F1
#
_entry.id   AF-A0A7S4MD19-F1
#
_cell.length_a   1.000
_cell.length_b   1.000
_cell.length_c   1.000
_cell.angle_alpha   90.00
_cell.angle_beta   90.00
_cell.angle_gamma   90.00
#
_symmetry.space_group_name_H-M   'P 1'
#
loop_
_entity.id
_entity.type
_entity.pdbx_description
1 polymer ?
#
loop_
_entity_poly.entity_id
_entity_poly.type
_entity_poly.pdbx_seq_one_letter_code
_entity_poly.pdbx_strand_id
1 'polypeptide(L)'
;AYIPPERADHLFLRIQEKTTLTISADDSFTMTAVFDNSHRAKEEALLGILLTTFVIILLAVGTMTFSRDVNSLVIIPIEKMVQLVREISANPLGKNFSLNPDEMKDMDDGMETTLLLRTISKIAGLMRVGFGEAGAEIIGKNLNMCNDENGTSSMNLLGNGTKIQSIFGFCDVRNFTDTTGCLQEEVM
;
A
#
# COMPACT_ATOMS: atom_id res chain seq x y z
N ALA A 1 69.83 14.26 18.80
CA ALA A 1 69.03 13.36 19.65
C ALA A 1 69.12 11.96 19.07
N TYR A 2 69.62 10.99 19.83
CA TYR A 2 69.69 9.59 19.40
C TYR A 2 68.28 9.01 19.44
N ILE A 3 67.71 8.74 18.26
CA ILE A 3 66.41 8.09 18.13
C ILE A 3 66.68 6.58 18.09
N PRO A 4 66.16 5.79 19.05
CA PRO A 4 66.40 4.36 19.09
C PRO A 4 65.86 3.67 17.81
N PRO A 5 66.62 2.73 17.23
CA PRO A 5 66.33 2.14 15.91
C PRO A 5 65.08 1.24 15.85
N GLU A 6 64.46 0.97 17.00
CA GLU A 6 63.26 0.14 17.12
C GLU A 6 61.95 0.96 17.01
N ARG A 7 62.05 2.29 16.89
CA ARG A 7 60.88 3.17 16.85
C ARG A 7 60.39 3.32 15.41
N ALA A 8 59.16 2.86 15.14
CA ALA A 8 58.49 3.01 13.85
C ALA A 8 58.57 4.47 13.36
N ASP A 9 58.94 4.64 12.08
CA ASP A 9 59.10 5.96 11.46
C ASP A 9 57.78 6.73 11.54
N HIS A 10 57.79 7.84 12.29
CA HIS A 10 56.67 8.76 12.49
C HIS A 10 56.10 9.39 11.20
N LEU A 11 56.75 9.14 10.06
CA LEU A 11 56.34 9.53 8.71
C LEU A 11 55.37 8.53 8.05
N PHE A 12 55.32 7.28 8.51
CA PHE A 12 54.37 6.27 7.99
C PHE A 12 53.02 6.28 8.70
N LEU A 13 52.92 6.98 9.84
CA LEU A 13 51.70 7.13 10.62
C LEU A 13 50.74 8.11 9.94
N ARG A 14 49.49 7.70 9.72
CA ARG A 14 48.47 8.59 9.16
C ARG A 14 48.19 9.73 10.14
N ILE A 15 47.75 10.88 9.63
CA ILE A 15 47.45 12.08 10.44
C ILE A 15 46.45 11.75 11.58
N GLN A 16 45.52 10.82 11.35
CA GLN A 16 44.52 10.36 12.32
C GLN A 16 45.08 9.39 13.40
N GLU A 17 46.27 8.85 13.18
CA GLU A 17 46.96 7.91 14.07
C GLU A 17 48.05 8.60 14.90
N LYS A 18 48.23 9.92 14.73
CA LYS A 18 49.28 10.71 15.37
C LYS A 18 48.68 11.83 16.19
N THR A 19 49.04 11.89 17.47
CA THR A 19 48.73 13.05 18.31
C THR A 19 50.03 13.78 18.63
N THR A 20 50.15 15.04 18.22
CA THR A 20 51.33 15.87 18.48
C THR A 20 51.01 16.94 19.52
N LEU A 21 51.72 16.92 20.64
CA LEU A 21 51.68 17.98 21.63
C LEU A 21 52.97 18.81 21.48
N THR A 22 52.84 20.08 21.13
CA THR A 22 53.97 21.01 21.07
C THR A 22 53.84 22.01 22.21
N ILE A 23 54.86 22.07 23.06
CA ILE A 23 54.99 23.05 24.14
C ILE A 23 56.16 23.96 23.76
N SER A 24 55.90 25.25 23.65
CA SER A 24 56.89 26.29 23.35
C SER A 24 57.20 27.10 24.61
N ALA A 25 58.49 27.28 24.90
CA ALA A 25 58.98 28.15 25.96
C ALA A 25 59.90 29.20 25.32
N ASP A 26 59.34 30.39 25.09
CA ASP A 26 59.95 31.50 24.34
C ASP A 26 60.32 31.16 22.89
N ASP A 27 60.59 32.18 22.06
CA ASP A 27 60.70 32.08 20.58
C ASP A 27 61.88 31.18 20.07
N SER A 28 62.64 30.58 20.99
CA SER A 28 63.85 29.79 20.70
C SER A 28 63.78 28.31 21.11
N PHE A 29 62.84 27.90 21.98
CA PHE A 29 62.75 26.50 22.43
C PHE A 29 61.35 25.92 22.23
N THR A 30 61.28 24.89 21.38
CA THR A 30 60.06 24.11 21.16
C THR A 30 60.32 22.65 21.51
N MET A 31 59.41 22.07 22.29
CA MET A 31 59.37 20.64 22.60
C MET A 31 58.15 20.04 21.91
N THR A 32 58.36 19.10 20.99
CA THR A 32 57.28 18.36 20.34
C THR A 32 57.29 16.91 20.81
N ALA A 33 56.21 16.47 21.44
CA ALA A 33 55.93 15.08 21.77
C ALA A 33 54.97 14.49 20.72
N VAL A 34 55.29 13.33 20.19
CA VAL A 34 54.48 12.60 19.22
C VAL A 34 54.00 11.29 19.86
N PHE A 35 52.68 11.11 19.94
CA PHE A 35 52.02 9.90 20.41
C PHE A 35 51.47 9.11 19.23
N ASP A 36 51.72 7.80 19.25
CA ASP A 36 51.14 6.83 18.32
C ASP A 36 49.79 6.36 18.87
N ASN A 37 48.72 6.66 18.14
CA ASN A 37 47.34 6.30 18.46
C ASN A 37 46.76 5.28 17.46
N SER A 38 47.61 4.61 16.67
CA SER A 38 47.19 3.68 15.61
C SER A 38 46.26 2.57 16.10
N HIS A 39 46.48 2.07 17.31
CA HIS A 39 45.64 1.02 17.88
C HIS A 39 44.20 1.51 18.09
N ARG A 40 44.04 2.68 18.71
CA ARG A 40 42.72 3.27 18.99
C ARG A 40 42.01 3.68 17.71
N ALA A 41 42.74 4.23 16.74
CA ALA A 41 42.19 4.57 15.43
C ALA A 41 41.67 3.34 14.66
N LYS A 42 42.35 2.19 14.76
CA LYS A 42 41.91 0.92 14.15
C LYS A 42 40.67 0.35 14.85
N GLU A 43 40.60 0.41 16.18
CA GLU A 43 39.44 -0.03 16.95
C GLU A 43 38.21 0.83 16.65
N GLU A 44 38.37 2.15 16.61
CA GLU A 44 37.30 3.09 16.24
C GLU A 44 36.81 2.84 14.81
N ALA A 45 37.73 2.63 13.85
CA ALA A 45 37.36 2.32 12.47
C ALA A 45 36.62 0.98 12.35
N LEU A 46 37.04 -0.05 13.08
CA LEU A 46 36.37 -1.35 13.10
C LEU A 46 34.95 -1.22 13.65
N LEU A 47 34.78 -0.53 14.79
CA LEU A 47 33.46 -0.27 15.38
C LEU A 47 32.57 0.55 14.44
N GLY A 48 33.13 1.53 13.72
CA GLY A 48 32.41 2.31 12.72
C GLY A 48 31.92 1.48 11.52
N ILE A 49 32.76 0.58 11.00
CA ILE A 49 32.38 -0.34 9.92
C ILE A 49 31.30 -1.32 10.40
N LEU A 50 31.44 -1.85 11.62
CA LEU A 50 30.45 -2.77 12.19
C LEU A 50 29.09 -2.07 12.38
N LEU A 51 29.08 -0.87 12.96
CA LEU A 51 27.87 -0.09 13.18
C LEU A 51 27.16 0.24 11.86
N THR A 52 27.89 0.74 10.86
CA THR A 52 27.31 1.08 9.56
C THR A 52 26.74 -0.14 8.85
N THR A 53 27.45 -1.27 8.88
CA THR A 53 26.97 -2.54 8.32
C THR A 53 25.70 -3.01 9.04
N PHE A 54 25.68 -2.94 10.37
CA PHE A 54 24.50 -3.30 11.16
C PHE A 54 23.29 -2.43 10.82
N VAL A 55 23.47 -1.11 10.74
CA VAL A 55 22.38 -0.17 10.40
C VAL A 55 21.84 -0.44 9.00
N ILE A 56 22.69 -0.69 8.02
CA ILE A 56 22.26 -1.02 6.64
C ILE A 56 21.43 -2.30 6.63
N ILE A 57 21.88 -3.35 7.32
CA ILE A 57 21.13 -4.62 7.40
C ILE A 57 19.78 -4.40 8.08
N LEU A 58 19.76 -3.66 9.20
CA LEU A 58 18.54 -3.36 9.94
C LEU A 58 17.54 -2.59 9.07
N LEU A 59 17.99 -1.56 8.35
CA LEU A 59 17.15 -0.78 7.45
C LEU A 59 16.65 -1.61 6.27
N ALA A 60 17.51 -2.47 5.70
CA ALA A 60 17.12 -3.34 4.59
C ALA A 60 16.04 -4.34 5.01
N VAL A 61 16.23 -5.01 6.15
CA VAL A 61 15.24 -5.97 6.69
C VAL A 61 13.94 -5.24 7.05
N GLY A 62 14.02 -4.13 7.78
CA GLY A 62 12.84 -3.35 8.18
C GLY A 62 12.04 -2.84 6.97
N THR A 63 12.74 -2.39 5.92
CA THR A 63 12.11 -1.95 4.67
C THR A 63 11.44 -3.11 3.96
N MET A 64 12.10 -4.28 3.89
CA MET A 64 11.57 -5.44 3.20
C MET A 64 10.34 -6.02 3.90
N THR A 65 10.34 -6.10 5.24
CA THR A 65 9.18 -6.56 6.01
C THR A 65 8.02 -5.57 5.88
N PHE A 66 8.29 -4.27 6.07
CA PHE A 66 7.27 -3.24 5.95
C PHE A 66 6.66 -3.18 4.55
N SER A 67 7.48 -3.26 3.50
CA SER A 67 7.00 -3.27 2.12
C SER A 67 6.09 -4.47 1.83
N ARG A 68 6.36 -5.63 2.42
CA ARG A 68 5.50 -6.80 2.27
C ARG A 68 4.16 -6.60 2.95
N ASP A 69 4.17 -6.05 4.15
CA ASP A 69 2.97 -5.80 4.94
C ASP A 69 2.08 -4.74 4.26
N VAL A 70 2.65 -3.61 3.80
CA VAL A 70 1.90 -2.59 3.04
C VAL A 70 1.26 -3.18 1.78
N ASN A 71 1.99 -4.02 1.05
CA ASN A 71 1.47 -4.61 -0.18
C ASN A 71 0.27 -5.52 0.11
N SER A 72 0.39 -6.40 1.11
CA SER A 72 -0.66 -7.36 1.44
C SER A 72 -1.87 -6.72 2.12
N LEU A 73 -1.66 -5.78 3.04
CA LEU A 73 -2.74 -5.21 3.85
C LEU A 73 -3.45 -4.05 3.16
N VAL A 74 -2.76 -3.25 2.34
CA VAL A 74 -3.34 -2.00 1.80
C VAL A 74 -3.42 -2.02 0.27
N ILE A 75 -2.34 -2.37 -0.42
CA ILE A 75 -2.29 -2.24 -1.88
C ILE A 75 -3.23 -3.23 -2.56
N ILE A 76 -3.17 -4.52 -2.19
CA ILE A 76 -4.00 -5.57 -2.79
C ILE A 76 -5.51 -5.29 -2.61
N PRO A 77 -6.02 -4.93 -1.41
CA PRO A 77 -7.43 -4.59 -1.25
C PRO A 77 -7.87 -3.37 -2.08
N ILE A 78 -7.02 -2.34 -2.20
CA ILE A 78 -7.32 -1.17 -3.03
C ILE A 78 -7.40 -1.56 -4.52
N GLU A 79 -6.48 -2.39 -5.00
CA GLU A 79 -6.49 -2.88 -6.38
C GLU A 79 -7.79 -3.63 -6.69
N LYS A 80 -8.21 -4.54 -5.80
CA LYS A 80 -9.49 -5.25 -5.92
C LYS A 80 -10.69 -4.30 -5.92
N MET A 81 -10.67 -3.27 -5.07
CA MET A 81 -11.75 -2.27 -5.01
C MET A 81 -11.88 -1.50 -6.32
N VAL A 82 -10.76 -1.01 -6.87
CA VAL A 82 -10.75 -0.28 -8.15
C VAL A 82 -11.20 -1.18 -9.29
N GLN A 83 -10.74 -2.44 -9.32
CA GLN A 83 -11.15 -3.40 -10.33
C GLN A 83 -12.66 -3.67 -10.27
N LEU A 84 -13.22 -3.91 -9.08
CA LEU A 84 -14.66 -4.12 -8.93
C LEU A 84 -15.47 -2.92 -9.38
N VAL A 85 -15.06 -1.69 -9.02
CA VAL A 85 -15.76 -0.47 -9.47
C VAL A 85 -15.74 -0.34 -10.99
N ARG A 86 -14.59 -0.62 -11.63
CA ARG A 86 -14.47 -0.63 -13.09
C ARG A 86 -15.37 -1.68 -13.73
N GLU A 87 -15.37 -2.90 -13.19
CA GLU A 87 -16.24 -3.97 -13.68
C GLU A 87 -17.73 -3.63 -13.51
N ILE A 88 -18.14 -3.06 -12.37
CA ILE A 88 -19.52 -2.59 -12.13
C ILE A 88 -19.91 -1.54 -13.16
N SER A 89 -19.00 -0.61 -13.48
CA SER A 89 -19.25 0.44 -14.47
C SER A 89 -19.42 -0.12 -15.89
N ALA A 90 -18.63 -1.14 -16.24
CA ALA A 90 -18.65 -1.74 -17.56
C ALA A 90 -19.85 -2.68 -17.74
N ASN A 91 -20.15 -3.50 -16.74
CA ASN A 91 -21.25 -4.45 -16.75
C ASN A 91 -21.82 -4.67 -15.33
N PRO A 92 -22.91 -4.00 -14.94
CA PRO A 92 -23.50 -4.14 -13.61
C PRO A 92 -24.15 -5.51 -13.31
N LEU A 93 -24.24 -6.45 -14.28
CA LEU A 93 -24.72 -7.82 -14.06
C LEU A 93 -23.61 -8.86 -13.86
N GLY A 94 -22.34 -8.50 -14.04
CA GLY A 94 -21.18 -9.39 -13.94
C GLY A 94 -21.27 -10.42 -12.82
N LYS A 95 -21.26 -11.71 -13.18
CA LYS A 95 -21.52 -12.85 -12.29
C LYS A 95 -20.58 -12.92 -11.06
N ASN A 96 -19.45 -12.22 -11.11
CA ASN A 96 -18.37 -12.25 -10.13
C ASN A 96 -18.45 -11.19 -9.01
N PHE A 97 -19.48 -10.33 -8.97
CA PHE A 97 -19.56 -9.27 -7.95
C PHE A 97 -19.91 -9.75 -6.54
N SER A 98 -20.58 -10.90 -6.43
CA SER A 98 -20.72 -11.59 -5.17
C SER A 98 -19.44 -12.37 -4.95
N LEU A 99 -18.45 -11.73 -4.34
CA LEU A 99 -17.40 -12.46 -3.64
C LEU A 99 -18.13 -13.44 -2.73
N ASN A 100 -17.81 -14.74 -2.83
CA ASN A 100 -18.44 -15.73 -1.99
C ASN A 100 -18.23 -15.31 -0.52
N PRO A 101 -19.24 -15.41 0.36
CA PRO A 101 -19.11 -15.04 1.76
C PRO A 101 -17.89 -15.70 2.45
N ASP A 102 -17.49 -16.87 1.95
CA ASP A 102 -16.34 -17.63 2.40
C ASP A 102 -14.99 -17.01 1.99
N GLU A 103 -14.90 -16.29 0.86
CA GLU A 103 -13.69 -15.53 0.48
C GLU A 103 -13.55 -14.21 1.25
N MET A 104 -14.68 -13.65 1.73
CA MET A 104 -14.68 -12.45 2.57
C MET A 104 -14.30 -12.72 4.03
N LYS A 105 -14.52 -13.95 4.54
CA LYS A 105 -14.12 -14.33 5.90
C LYS A 105 -12.60 -14.28 6.08
N ASP A 106 -11.84 -14.58 5.03
CA ASP A 106 -10.37 -14.56 5.05
C ASP A 106 -9.80 -13.13 4.88
N MET A 107 -10.66 -12.15 4.53
CA MET A 107 -10.28 -10.73 4.45
C MET A 107 -10.76 -9.91 5.65
N ASP A 108 -11.36 -10.54 6.67
CA ASP A 108 -11.83 -9.90 7.91
C ASP A 108 -10.66 -9.54 8.85
N ASP A 109 -9.65 -8.86 8.30
CA ASP A 109 -8.47 -8.37 9.01
C ASP A 109 -8.76 -7.07 9.80
N GLY A 110 -10.04 -6.77 10.04
CA GLY A 110 -10.48 -5.58 10.80
C GLY A 110 -10.18 -4.22 10.15
N MET A 111 -9.71 -4.21 8.90
CA MET A 111 -9.38 -2.97 8.17
C MET A 111 -10.61 -2.32 7.55
N GLU A 112 -10.68 -0.99 7.64
CA GLU A 112 -11.75 -0.18 7.02
C GLU A 112 -11.87 -0.41 5.51
N THR A 113 -10.75 -0.68 4.82
CA THR A 113 -10.73 -0.92 3.37
C THR A 113 -11.48 -2.19 2.97
N THR A 114 -11.40 -3.27 3.78
CA THR A 114 -12.22 -4.48 3.54
C THR A 114 -13.70 -4.19 3.74
N LEU A 115 -14.06 -3.37 4.74
CA LEU A 115 -15.44 -2.97 4.96
C LEU A 115 -16.00 -2.20 3.75
N LEU A 116 -15.22 -1.29 3.18
CA LEU A 116 -15.58 -0.56 1.96
C LEU A 116 -15.74 -1.51 0.77
N LEU A 117 -14.82 -2.46 0.58
CA LEU A 117 -14.91 -3.49 -0.46
C LEU A 117 -16.20 -4.31 -0.34
N ARG A 118 -16.54 -4.72 0.87
CA ARG A 118 -17.79 -5.45 1.17
C ARG A 118 -19.03 -4.60 0.90
N THR A 119 -18.98 -3.32 1.24
CA THR A 119 -20.07 -2.38 0.97
C THR A 119 -20.30 -2.21 -0.53
N ILE A 120 -19.23 -2.06 -1.32
CA ILE A 120 -19.32 -1.96 -2.78
C ILE A 120 -19.88 -3.25 -3.39
N SER A 121 -19.42 -4.42 -2.95
CA SER A 121 -19.95 -5.71 -3.41
C SER A 121 -21.45 -5.86 -3.09
N LYS A 122 -21.89 -5.43 -1.88
CA LYS A 122 -23.32 -5.39 -1.53
C LYS A 122 -24.11 -4.44 -2.42
N ILE A 123 -23.61 -3.23 -2.68
CA ILE A 123 -24.25 -2.27 -3.59
C ILE A 123 -24.39 -2.87 -4.98
N ALA A 124 -23.36 -3.52 -5.51
CA ALA A 124 -23.43 -4.21 -6.80
C ALA A 124 -24.49 -5.33 -6.81
N GLY A 125 -24.57 -6.12 -5.74
CA GLY A 125 -25.61 -7.14 -5.56
C GLY A 125 -27.02 -6.54 -5.55
N LEU A 126 -27.23 -5.45 -4.80
CA LEU A 126 -28.50 -4.73 -4.77
C LEU A 126 -28.85 -4.10 -6.12
N MET A 127 -27.87 -3.56 -6.85
CA MET A 127 -28.07 -3.03 -8.20
C MET A 127 -28.59 -4.10 -9.16
N ARG A 128 -28.05 -5.33 -9.10
CA ARG A 128 -28.56 -6.45 -9.91
C ARG A 128 -30.04 -6.73 -9.59
N VAL A 129 -30.40 -6.79 -8.32
CA VAL A 129 -31.78 -7.07 -7.89
C VAL A 129 -32.72 -5.91 -8.27
N GLY A 130 -32.28 -4.67 -8.10
CA GLY A 130 -33.09 -3.48 -8.35
C GLY A 130 -33.33 -3.17 -9.83
N PHE A 131 -32.32 -3.37 -10.70
CA PHE A 131 -32.43 -3.05 -12.12
C PHE A 131 -32.78 -4.26 -13.00
N GLY A 132 -32.55 -5.49 -12.52
CA GLY A 132 -32.74 -6.71 -13.29
C GLY A 132 -31.88 -6.73 -14.57
N GLU A 133 -32.16 -7.71 -15.44
CA GLU A 133 -31.37 -7.92 -16.67
C GLU A 133 -31.52 -6.76 -17.66
N ALA A 134 -32.74 -6.26 -17.85
CA ALA A 134 -33.03 -5.18 -18.79
C ALA A 134 -32.54 -3.80 -18.31
N GLY A 135 -32.66 -3.50 -17.01
CA GLY A 135 -32.24 -2.20 -16.47
C GLY A 135 -30.72 -2.08 -16.37
N ALA A 136 -30.02 -3.19 -16.15
CA ALA A 136 -28.57 -3.18 -16.09
C ALA A 136 -27.90 -2.83 -17.43
N GLU A 137 -28.48 -3.24 -18.56
CA GLU A 137 -28.00 -2.83 -19.89
C GLU A 137 -28.08 -1.30 -20.06
N ILE A 138 -29.19 -0.71 -19.60
CA ILE A 138 -29.41 0.75 -19.64
C ILE A 138 -28.41 1.48 -18.73
N ILE A 139 -28.21 1.01 -17.50
CA ILE A 139 -27.27 1.63 -16.54
C ILE A 139 -25.83 1.50 -17.03
N GLY A 140 -25.41 0.32 -17.50
CA GLY A 140 -24.06 0.13 -18.04
C GLY A 140 -23.79 1.04 -19.25
N LYS A 141 -24.76 1.19 -20.16
CA LYS A 141 -24.64 2.12 -21.29
C LYS A 141 -24.50 3.57 -20.85
N ASN A 142 -25.27 4.00 -19.85
CA ASN A 142 -25.20 5.37 -19.31
C ASN A 142 -23.89 5.63 -18.55
N LEU A 143 -23.37 4.66 -17.80
CA LEU A 143 -22.10 4.77 -17.09
C LEU A 143 -20.91 4.80 -18.07
N ASN A 144 -20.95 4.01 -19.14
CA ASN A 144 -19.90 3.99 -20.17
C ASN A 144 -19.90 5.24 -21.06
N MET A 145 -21.06 5.85 -21.34
CA MET A 145 -21.16 7.11 -22.08
C MET A 145 -20.49 8.30 -21.34
N CYS A 146 -20.23 8.17 -20.04
CA CYS A 146 -19.54 9.19 -19.24
C CYS A 146 -18.02 9.24 -19.51
N ASN A 147 -17.46 8.23 -20.19
CA ASN A 147 -16.02 8.13 -20.47
C ASN A 147 -15.59 8.75 -21.81
N ASP A 148 -16.51 9.43 -22.52
CA ASP A 148 -16.20 10.06 -23.80
C ASP A 148 -15.45 11.39 -23.60
N GLU A 149 -14.51 11.66 -24.51
CA GLU A 149 -13.30 12.51 -24.35
C GLU A 149 -13.53 14.01 -24.07
N ASN A 150 -14.77 14.45 -23.94
CA ASN A 150 -15.14 15.81 -23.55
C ASN A 150 -15.57 15.80 -22.09
N GLY A 151 -14.67 16.22 -21.19
CA GLY A 151 -14.73 16.15 -19.72
C GLY A 151 -15.93 16.80 -18.98
N THR A 152 -17.11 16.85 -19.59
CA THR A 152 -18.39 16.99 -18.91
C THR A 152 -18.89 15.62 -18.50
N SER A 153 -18.55 15.23 -17.27
CA SER A 153 -19.07 14.05 -16.56
C SER A 153 -20.57 14.19 -16.22
N SER A 154 -21.42 14.56 -17.19
CA SER A 154 -22.86 14.63 -17.00
C SER A 154 -23.48 13.35 -17.52
N MET A 155 -23.93 12.49 -16.60
CA MET A 155 -24.76 11.34 -16.89
C MET A 155 -26.00 11.81 -17.68
N ASN A 156 -26.03 11.56 -18.98
CA ASN A 156 -27.07 12.08 -19.85
C ASN A 156 -28.29 11.13 -19.82
N LEU A 157 -29.01 11.14 -18.70
CA LEU A 157 -30.24 10.35 -18.48
C LEU A 157 -31.36 10.71 -19.47
N LEU A 158 -31.25 11.86 -20.15
CA LEU A 158 -32.18 12.35 -21.17
C LEU A 158 -31.66 12.17 -22.60
N GLY A 159 -30.61 11.37 -22.80
CA GLY A 159 -30.13 11.02 -24.14
C GLY A 159 -31.19 10.33 -25.00
N ASN A 160 -30.91 10.22 -26.30
CA ASN A 160 -31.83 9.56 -27.24
C ASN A 160 -32.08 8.10 -26.82
N GLY A 161 -33.34 7.79 -26.50
CA GLY A 161 -33.76 6.45 -26.10
C GLY A 161 -33.69 5.44 -27.25
N THR A 162 -33.49 4.17 -26.92
CA THR A 162 -33.57 3.05 -27.86
C THR A 162 -34.97 2.43 -27.83
N LYS A 163 -35.58 2.22 -29.00
CA LYS A 163 -36.86 1.51 -29.11
C LYS A 163 -36.63 0.02 -28.85
N ILE A 164 -37.28 -0.52 -27.81
CA ILE A 164 -37.23 -1.94 -27.46
C ILE A 164 -38.63 -2.53 -27.65
N GLN A 165 -38.73 -3.72 -28.25
CA GLN A 165 -39.96 -4.51 -28.23
C GLN A 165 -39.86 -5.52 -27.09
N SER A 166 -40.72 -5.40 -26.08
CA SER A 166 -40.72 -6.26 -24.90
C SER A 166 -42.13 -6.80 -24.62
N ILE A 167 -42.19 -8.03 -24.10
CA ILE A 167 -43.43 -8.64 -23.60
C ILE A 167 -43.42 -8.47 -22.07
N PHE A 168 -44.47 -7.84 -21.53
CA PHE A 168 -44.61 -7.65 -20.09
C PHE A 168 -45.51 -8.76 -19.53
N GLY A 169 -44.94 -9.57 -18.64
CA GLY A 169 -45.69 -10.55 -17.85
C GLY A 169 -45.85 -10.05 -16.43
N PHE A 170 -47.09 -9.93 -15.96
CA PHE A 170 -47.38 -9.64 -14.56
C PHE A 170 -47.74 -10.95 -13.86
N CYS A 171 -47.07 -11.20 -12.75
CA CYS A 171 -47.30 -12.35 -11.88
C CYS A 171 -47.55 -11.79 -10.48
N ASP A 172 -48.60 -12.28 -9.82
CA ASP A 172 -48.91 -11.93 -8.44
C ASP A 172 -49.00 -13.22 -7.61
N VAL A 173 -48.40 -13.20 -6.43
CA VAL A 173 -48.48 -14.31 -5.48
C VAL A 173 -49.72 -14.09 -4.64
N ARG A 174 -50.73 -14.95 -4.85
CA ARG A 174 -51.97 -14.90 -4.06
C ARG A 174 -51.64 -15.02 -2.58
N ASN A 175 -52.22 -14.14 -1.77
CA ASN A 175 -52.03 -14.12 -0.32
C ASN A 175 -50.55 -13.96 0.10
N PHE A 176 -49.75 -13.21 -0.66
CA PHE A 176 -48.34 -12.96 -0.32
C PHE A 176 -48.17 -12.39 1.10
N THR A 177 -48.97 -11.39 1.47
CA THR A 177 -48.94 -10.76 2.80
C THR A 177 -49.20 -11.74 3.94
N ASP A 178 -50.16 -12.66 3.76
CA ASP A 178 -50.48 -13.67 4.77
C ASP A 178 -49.32 -14.67 4.92
N THR A 179 -48.73 -15.05 3.77
CA THR A 179 -47.62 -15.99 3.71
C THR A 179 -46.37 -15.44 4.39
N THR A 180 -45.99 -14.18 4.11
CA THR A 180 -44.82 -13.55 4.73
C THR A 180 -45.04 -13.25 6.22
N GLY A 181 -46.28 -12.95 6.62
CA GLY A 181 -46.64 -12.79 8.04
C GLY A 181 -46.47 -14.07 8.87
N CYS A 182 -46.65 -15.25 8.27
CA CYS A 182 -46.43 -16.54 8.94
C CYS A 182 -44.96 -16.93 9.02
N LEU A 183 -44.12 -16.56 8.04
CA LEU A 183 -42.70 -16.93 8.02
C LEU A 183 -41.84 -16.10 8.99
N GLN A 184 -42.32 -14.94 9.44
CA GLN A 184 -41.75 -14.06 10.49
C GLN A 184 -40.32 -13.53 10.25
N GLU A 185 -39.29 -14.36 10.10
CA GLU A 185 -37.89 -13.95 9.89
C GLU A 185 -37.33 -14.45 8.54
N GLU A 186 -36.45 -13.64 7.93
CA GLU A 186 -35.76 -13.85 6.63
C GLU A 186 -36.63 -13.86 5.35
N VAL A 187 -37.76 -13.15 5.32
CA VAL A 187 -38.59 -13.05 4.09
C VAL A 187 -38.30 -11.79 3.25
N MET A 188 -37.28 -11.01 3.60
CA MET A 188 -36.74 -9.90 2.80
C MET A 188 -35.22 -9.81 2.93
#